data_AF-A0A316KAA7-F1
#
_entry.id   AF-A0A316KAA7-F1
#
_cell.length_a   1.000
_cell.length_b   1.000
_cell.length_c   1.000
_cell.angle_alpha   90.00
_cell.angle_beta   90.00
_cell.angle_gamma   90.00
#
_symmetry.space_group_name_H-M   'P 1'
#
loop_
_entity.id
_entity.type
_entity.pdbx_description
1 polymer ?
#
loop_
_entity_poly.entity_id
_entity_poly.type
_entity_poly.pdbx_seq_one_letter_code
_entity_poly.pdbx_strand_id
1 'polypeptide(L)'
;MSNFPEQNSFSLTFKDAELEKEFTESYDKDVRIPLRYGITISILSWYSAIILIPLIIPEALGWLPLLTFLYIGSYFGFIVYATYKSSFKGYYHLLGAISNAWAGLYAIYYCDQFPNGEHLTLHVLIFIIFFGSYMVRLR
;
A
#
# COMPACT_ATOMS: atom_id res chain seq x y z
N MET A 1 30.89 28.23 0.11
CA MET A 1 30.05 27.43 1.02
C MET A 1 28.86 26.97 0.20
N SER A 2 28.57 25.67 0.17
CA SER A 2 27.46 25.15 -0.63
C SER A 2 26.14 25.54 0.03
N ASN A 3 25.32 26.34 -0.65
CA ASN A 3 23.97 26.75 -0.21
C ASN A 3 22.94 25.61 -0.29
N PHE A 4 23.36 24.36 -0.10
CA PHE A 4 22.43 23.24 -0.11
C PHE A 4 21.77 23.11 1.26
N PRO A 5 20.44 22.94 1.31
CA PRO A 5 19.72 22.77 2.56
C PRO A 5 20.22 21.51 3.29
N GLU A 6 20.42 21.63 4.60
CA GLU A 6 20.89 20.52 5.43
C GLU A 6 19.78 19.48 5.64
N GLN A 7 20.10 18.20 5.40
CA GLN A 7 19.24 17.06 5.71
C GLN A 7 19.48 16.54 7.13
N ASN A 8 18.47 15.91 7.71
CA ASN A 8 18.63 15.16 8.95
C ASN A 8 19.53 13.93 8.75
N SER A 9 20.33 13.60 9.77
CA SER A 9 21.28 12.49 9.69
C SER A 9 20.61 11.11 9.69
N PHE A 10 19.36 11.02 10.15
CA PHE A 10 18.61 9.77 10.27
C PHE A 10 17.29 9.76 9.49
N SER A 11 16.97 10.84 8.78
CA SER A 11 15.76 10.95 7.96
C SER A 11 16.05 11.77 6.70
N LEU A 12 15.31 11.48 5.62
CA LEU A 12 15.42 12.23 4.36
C LEU A 12 14.81 13.64 4.43
N THR A 13 14.29 14.02 5.59
CA THR A 13 13.65 15.32 5.85
C THR A 13 14.68 16.43 5.98
N PHE A 14 14.35 17.61 5.48
CA PHE A 14 15.13 18.82 5.69
C PHE A 14 15.17 19.18 7.18
N LYS A 15 16.29 19.75 7.64
CA LYS A 15 16.39 20.30 9.01
C LYS A 15 15.56 21.58 9.17
N ASP A 16 15.37 22.32 8.08
CA ASP A 16 14.53 23.51 8.03
C ASP A 16 13.05 23.10 7.94
N ALA A 17 12.28 23.47 8.97
CA ALA A 17 10.88 23.10 9.10
C ALA A 17 9.96 23.85 8.13
N GLU A 18 10.30 25.08 7.71
CA GLU A 18 9.53 25.81 6.70
C GLU A 18 9.77 25.21 5.32
N LEU A 19 11.03 24.92 4.98
CA LEU A 19 11.38 24.27 3.72
C LEU A 19 10.77 22.87 3.61
N GLU A 20 10.85 22.07 4.69
CA GLU A 20 10.22 20.75 4.75
C GLU A 20 8.71 20.87 4.56
N LYS A 21 8.06 21.85 5.20
CA LYS A 21 6.63 22.07 5.07
C LYS A 21 6.24 22.48 3.65
N GLU A 22 6.96 23.41 3.04
CA GLU A 22 6.67 23.88 1.68
C GLU A 22 6.90 22.75 0.64
N PHE A 23 7.98 21.98 0.81
CA PHE A 23 8.27 20.81 0.00
C PHE A 23 7.19 19.74 0.16
N THR A 24 6.82 19.39 1.40
CA THR A 24 5.80 18.39 1.68
C THR A 24 4.44 18.85 1.17
N GLU A 25 4.06 20.12 1.30
CA GLU A 25 2.76 20.62 0.82
C GLU A 25 2.65 20.63 -0.71
N SER A 26 3.73 20.99 -1.40
CA SER A 26 3.81 20.93 -2.87
C SER A 26 3.81 19.49 -3.38
N TYR A 27 4.65 18.65 -2.79
CA TYR A 27 4.89 17.28 -3.23
C TYR A 27 3.74 16.33 -2.84
N ASP A 28 3.13 16.51 -1.65
CA ASP A 28 1.96 15.74 -1.20
C ASP A 28 0.82 15.87 -2.21
N LYS A 29 0.66 17.02 -2.88
CA LYS A 29 -0.49 17.24 -3.76
C LYS A 29 -0.42 16.35 -5.02
N ASP A 30 0.76 16.24 -5.61
CA ASP A 30 0.98 15.47 -6.85
C ASP A 30 1.05 13.97 -6.61
N VAL A 31 1.45 13.53 -5.41
CA VAL A 31 1.54 12.09 -5.07
C VAL A 31 0.28 11.55 -4.41
N ARG A 32 -0.43 12.35 -3.61
CA ARG A 32 -1.61 11.89 -2.87
C ARG A 32 -2.77 11.52 -3.77
N ILE A 33 -2.91 12.16 -4.94
CA ILE A 33 -3.97 11.84 -5.90
C ILE A 33 -3.73 10.47 -6.57
N PRO A 34 -2.57 10.21 -7.23
CA PRO A 34 -2.23 8.88 -7.73
C PRO A 34 -2.29 7.80 -6.66
N LEU A 35 -1.80 8.09 -5.44
CA LEU A 35 -1.84 7.15 -4.33
C LEU A 35 -3.28 6.76 -3.95
N ARG A 36 -4.20 7.73 -3.90
CA ARG A 36 -5.62 7.47 -3.66
C ARG A 36 -6.22 6.60 -4.75
N TYR A 37 -5.96 6.90 -6.02
CA TYR A 37 -6.43 6.05 -7.12
C TYR A 37 -5.85 4.64 -7.04
N GLY A 38 -4.56 4.50 -6.73
CA GLY A 38 -3.92 3.21 -6.53
C GLY A 38 -4.58 2.40 -5.39
N ILE A 39 -4.86 3.04 -4.26
CA ILE A 39 -5.59 2.43 -3.13
C ILE A 39 -7.00 2.01 -3.58
N THR A 40 -7.74 2.89 -4.26
CA THR A 40 -9.09 2.58 -4.75
C THR A 40 -9.09 1.43 -5.74
N ILE A 41 -8.16 1.41 -6.70
CA ILE A 41 -8.02 0.30 -7.67
C ILE A 41 -7.70 -0.99 -6.93
N SER A 42 -6.76 -0.95 -5.97
CA SER A 42 -6.41 -2.12 -5.16
C SER A 42 -7.63 -2.66 -4.40
N ILE A 43 -8.44 -1.78 -3.79
CA ILE A 43 -9.68 -2.15 -3.12
C ILE A 43 -10.64 -2.87 -4.08
N LEU A 44 -10.86 -2.29 -5.26
CA LEU A 44 -11.75 -2.88 -6.27
C LEU A 44 -11.25 -4.24 -6.75
N SER A 45 -9.93 -4.39 -6.96
CA SER A 45 -9.30 -5.66 -7.34
C SER A 45 -9.45 -6.73 -6.27
N TRP A 46 -9.33 -6.37 -4.99
CA TRP A 46 -9.55 -7.33 -3.90
C TRP A 46 -11.02 -7.73 -3.78
N TYR A 47 -11.95 -6.78 -3.87
CA TYR A 47 -13.38 -7.10 -3.80
C TYR A 47 -13.87 -7.93 -4.99
N SER A 48 -13.35 -7.70 -6.19
CA SER A 48 -13.65 -8.55 -7.35
C SER A 48 -13.06 -9.94 -7.20
N ALA A 49 -11.86 -10.08 -6.62
CA ALA A 49 -11.27 -11.37 -6.33
C ALA A 49 -12.09 -12.19 -5.30
N ILE A 50 -12.68 -11.56 -4.27
CA ILE A 50 -13.54 -12.22 -3.27
C ILE A 50 -14.66 -13.04 -3.91
N ILE A 51 -15.27 -12.54 -4.99
CA ILE A 51 -16.35 -13.23 -5.70
C ILE A 51 -15.84 -14.47 -6.45
N LEU A 52 -14.59 -14.44 -6.93
CA LEU A 52 -13.99 -15.53 -7.70
C LEU A 52 -13.50 -16.68 -6.83
N ILE A 53 -13.24 -16.43 -5.55
CA ILE A 53 -12.70 -17.41 -4.60
C ILE A 53 -13.58 -18.66 -4.48
N PRO A 54 -14.90 -18.58 -4.22
CA PRO A 54 -15.74 -19.78 -4.14
C PRO A 54 -15.89 -20.53 -5.48
N LEU A 55 -15.51 -19.95 -6.62
CA LEU A 55 -15.58 -20.59 -7.94
C LEU A 55 -14.33 -21.40 -8.28
N ILE A 56 -13.21 -21.11 -7.64
CA ILE A 56 -11.88 -21.64 -8.01
C ILE A 56 -11.27 -22.43 -6.86
N ILE A 57 -11.56 -22.06 -5.61
CA ILE A 57 -10.97 -22.68 -4.42
C ILE A 57 -11.85 -23.84 -3.91
N PRO A 58 -11.25 -24.94 -3.40
CA PRO A 58 -11.98 -26.03 -2.78
C PRO A 58 -13.00 -25.58 -1.73
N GLU A 59 -14.16 -26.25 -1.66
CA GLU A 59 -15.24 -25.94 -0.70
C GLU A 59 -14.76 -25.93 0.76
N ALA A 60 -13.74 -26.73 1.10
CA ALA A 60 -13.11 -26.76 2.42
C ALA A 60 -12.56 -25.39 2.89
N LEU A 61 -12.32 -24.46 1.97
CA LEU A 61 -11.85 -23.10 2.22
C LEU A 61 -12.95 -22.04 2.04
N GLY A 62 -14.23 -22.42 2.15
CA GLY A 62 -15.37 -21.49 2.04
C GLY A 62 -15.38 -20.33 3.05
N TRP A 63 -14.56 -20.38 4.10
CA TRP A 63 -14.35 -19.29 5.06
C TRP A 63 -13.41 -18.20 4.55
N LEU A 64 -12.58 -18.50 3.55
CA LEU A 64 -11.53 -17.64 3.04
C LEU A 64 -12.05 -16.33 2.39
N PRO A 65 -13.18 -16.31 1.64
CA PRO A 65 -13.81 -15.07 1.18
C PRO A 65 -14.18 -14.12 2.32
N LEU A 66 -14.77 -14.65 3.40
CA LEU A 66 -15.19 -13.84 4.55
C LEU A 66 -13.97 -13.30 5.31
N LEU A 67 -12.95 -14.12 5.52
CA LEU A 67 -11.70 -13.66 6.13
C LEU A 67 -11.08 -12.54 5.30
N THR A 68 -11.01 -12.72 3.98
CA THR A 68 -10.48 -11.72 3.05
C THR A 68 -11.28 -10.43 3.15
N PHE A 69 -12.61 -10.50 3.10
CA PHE A 69 -13.48 -9.34 3.22
C PHE A 69 -13.22 -8.56 4.51
N LEU A 70 -13.19 -9.25 5.66
CA LEU A 70 -12.99 -8.59 6.96
C LEU A 70 -11.58 -8.02 7.10
N TYR A 71 -10.56 -8.79 6.73
CA TYR A 71 -9.17 -8.44 6.98
C TYR A 71 -8.65 -7.40 5.98
N ILE A 72 -8.87 -7.63 4.69
CA ILE A 72 -8.47 -6.69 3.63
C ILE A 72 -9.37 -5.45 3.65
N GLY A 73 -10.68 -5.62 3.83
CA GLY A 73 -11.64 -4.52 3.85
C GLY A 73 -11.43 -3.55 5.02
N SER A 74 -11.23 -4.05 6.24
CA SER A 74 -10.97 -3.18 7.40
C SER A 74 -9.66 -2.40 7.25
N TYR A 75 -8.62 -3.06 6.73
CA TYR A 75 -7.30 -2.48 6.58
C TYR A 75 -7.27 -1.40 5.47
N PHE A 76 -7.85 -1.68 4.29
CA PHE A 76 -7.98 -0.66 3.25
C PHE A 76 -8.93 0.47 3.64
N GLY A 77 -10.02 0.17 4.36
CA GLY A 77 -10.93 1.18 4.90
C GLY A 77 -10.21 2.17 5.82
N PHE A 78 -9.34 1.67 6.70
CA PHE A 78 -8.48 2.50 7.55
C PHE A 78 -7.55 3.41 6.73
N ILE A 79 -6.96 2.89 5.66
CA ILE A 79 -6.05 3.69 4.82
C ILE A 79 -6.81 4.78 4.08
N VAL A 80 -7.95 4.45 3.47
CA VAL A 80 -8.80 5.47 2.84
C VAL A 80 -9.14 6.55 3.86
N TYR A 81 -9.62 6.19 5.05
CA TYR A 81 -9.87 7.13 6.13
C TYR A 81 -8.65 8.00 6.47
N ALA A 82 -7.48 7.38 6.63
CA ALA A 82 -6.23 8.08 6.93
C ALA A 82 -5.89 9.09 5.84
N THR A 83 -6.10 8.77 4.55
CA THR A 83 -5.85 9.71 3.44
C THR A 83 -6.73 10.95 3.45
N TYR A 84 -7.86 10.98 4.16
CA TYR A 84 -8.72 12.17 4.31
C TYR A 84 -8.46 12.96 5.59
N LYS A 85 -7.91 12.32 6.62
CA LYS A 85 -7.71 12.94 7.93
C LYS A 85 -6.39 13.73 7.99
N SER A 86 -6.47 14.98 8.44
CA SER A 86 -5.32 15.90 8.52
C SER A 86 -4.23 15.43 9.48
N SER A 87 -4.59 14.71 10.54
CA SER A 87 -3.65 14.14 11.52
C SER A 87 -2.68 13.12 10.94
N PHE A 88 -2.97 12.56 9.75
CA PHE A 88 -2.09 11.62 9.05
C PHE A 88 -1.34 12.26 7.87
N LYS A 89 -1.38 13.60 7.73
CA LYS A 89 -0.55 14.32 6.75
C LYS A 89 0.93 13.98 6.97
N GLY A 90 1.65 13.67 5.88
CA GLY A 90 3.05 13.23 5.91
C GLY A 90 3.28 11.73 6.17
N TYR A 91 2.26 10.97 6.60
CA TYR A 91 2.38 9.51 6.83
C TYR A 91 1.84 8.67 5.66
N TYR A 92 1.31 9.31 4.61
CA TYR A 92 0.64 8.63 3.51
C TYR A 92 1.56 7.64 2.77
N HIS A 93 2.82 8.00 2.57
CA HIS A 93 3.81 7.13 1.92
C HIS A 93 4.06 5.87 2.72
N LEU A 94 4.25 6.02 4.04
CA LEU A 94 4.46 4.90 4.94
C LEU A 94 3.22 4.00 5.01
N LEU A 95 2.04 4.60 5.21
CA LEU A 95 0.78 3.85 5.26
C LEU A 95 0.50 3.10 3.95
N GLY A 96 0.77 3.73 2.80
CA GLY A 96 0.65 3.10 1.49
C GLY A 96 1.66 1.96 1.27
N ALA A 97 2.91 2.14 1.72
CA ALA A 97 3.95 1.11 1.64
C ALA A 97 3.61 -0.12 2.51
N ILE A 98 3.20 0.10 3.77
CA ILE A 98 2.75 -0.98 4.67
C ILE A 98 1.53 -1.67 4.06
N SER A 99 0.61 -0.91 3.45
CA SER A 99 -0.55 -1.49 2.80
C SER A 99 -0.24 -2.44 1.68
N ASN A 100 0.68 -2.02 0.82
CA ASN A 100 1.07 -2.82 -0.31
C ASN A 100 1.78 -4.09 0.15
N ALA A 101 2.65 -3.98 1.16
CA ALA A 101 3.29 -5.14 1.78
C ALA A 101 2.25 -6.10 2.39
N TRP A 102 1.28 -5.56 3.14
CA TRP A 102 0.24 -6.37 3.78
C TRP A 102 -0.66 -7.09 2.77
N ALA A 103 -1.20 -6.35 1.80
CA ALA A 103 -2.03 -6.92 0.73
C ALA A 103 -1.24 -7.97 -0.05
N GLY A 104 0.03 -7.69 -0.36
CA GLY A 104 0.90 -8.62 -1.05
C GLY A 104 1.20 -9.91 -0.29
N LEU A 105 1.51 -9.84 1.00
CA LEU A 105 1.69 -11.02 1.84
C LEU A 105 0.42 -11.87 1.88
N TYR A 106 -0.74 -11.22 1.96
CA TYR A 106 -2.02 -11.92 1.91
C TYR A 106 -2.29 -12.55 0.53
N ALA A 107 -1.88 -11.90 -0.56
CA ALA A 107 -1.94 -12.48 -1.91
C ALA A 107 -1.02 -13.69 -2.07
N ILE A 108 0.17 -13.68 -1.47
CA ILE A 108 1.09 -14.82 -1.44
C ILE A 108 0.44 -16.00 -0.70
N TYR A 109 -0.12 -15.75 0.48
CA TYR A 109 -0.88 -16.75 1.22
C TYR A 109 -2.00 -17.34 0.35
N TYR A 110 -2.72 -16.49 -0.39
CA TYR A 110 -3.75 -16.94 -1.32
C TYR A 110 -3.21 -17.82 -2.45
N CYS A 111 -2.10 -17.43 -3.08
CA CYS A 111 -1.46 -18.18 -4.15
C CYS A 111 -1.09 -19.60 -3.69
N ASP A 112 -0.62 -19.75 -2.46
CA ASP A 112 -0.26 -21.04 -1.87
C ASP A 112 -1.47 -21.98 -1.68
N GLN A 113 -2.69 -21.43 -1.57
CA GLN A 113 -3.91 -22.24 -1.46
C GLN A 113 -4.47 -22.70 -2.81
N PHE A 114 -3.95 -22.22 -3.95
CA PHE A 114 -4.39 -22.61 -5.29
C PHE A 114 -3.53 -23.75 -5.87
N PRO A 115 -4.14 -24.68 -6.64
CA PRO A 115 -3.38 -25.63 -7.45
C PRO A 115 -2.42 -24.89 -8.41
N ASN A 116 -1.12 -25.19 -8.34
CA ASN A 116 -0.06 -24.54 -9.12
C ASN A 116 0.10 -23.02 -8.87
N GLY A 117 -0.45 -22.49 -7.77
CA GLY A 117 -0.41 -21.05 -7.49
C GLY A 117 0.99 -20.55 -7.06
N GLU A 118 1.90 -21.45 -6.68
CA GLU A 118 3.31 -21.15 -6.37
C GLU A 118 4.04 -20.33 -7.45
N HIS A 119 3.70 -20.51 -8.73
CA HIS A 119 4.28 -19.75 -9.84
C HIS A 119 3.91 -18.25 -9.80
N LEU A 120 2.79 -17.91 -9.15
CA LEU A 120 2.33 -16.54 -8.99
C LEU A 120 3.02 -15.84 -7.83
N THR A 121 3.48 -16.59 -6.82
CA THR A 121 4.14 -16.04 -5.62
C THR A 121 5.32 -15.13 -5.93
N LEU A 122 6.19 -15.53 -6.87
CA LEU A 122 7.35 -14.72 -7.25
C LEU A 122 6.94 -13.39 -7.90
N HIS A 123 5.93 -13.42 -8.78
CA HIS A 123 5.42 -12.23 -9.45
C HIS A 123 4.81 -11.25 -8.44
N VAL A 124 4.07 -11.77 -7.47
CA VAL A 124 3.50 -10.99 -6.37
C VAL A 124 4.60 -10.37 -5.50
N LEU A 125 5.64 -11.14 -5.16
CA LEU A 125 6.81 -10.65 -4.41
C LEU A 125 7.53 -9.51 -5.12
N ILE A 126 7.78 -9.65 -6.42
CA ILE A 126 8.39 -8.61 -7.25
C ILE A 126 7.51 -7.35 -7.21
N PHE A 127 6.21 -7.49 -7.42
CA PHE A 127 5.27 -6.36 -7.37
C PHE A 127 5.30 -5.64 -6.02
N ILE A 128 5.31 -6.38 -4.91
CA ILE A 128 5.40 -5.81 -3.55
C ILE A 128 6.66 -4.98 -3.37
N ILE A 129 7.81 -5.56 -3.73
CA ILE A 129 9.12 -4.93 -3.53
C ILE A 129 9.24 -3.67 -4.39
N PHE A 130 8.87 -3.75 -5.67
CA PHE A 130 8.95 -2.61 -6.59
C PHE A 130 8.02 -1.48 -6.17
N PHE A 131 6.76 -1.80 -5.85
CA PHE A 131 5.80 -0.77 -5.45
C PHE A 131 6.14 -0.19 -4.06
N GLY A 132 6.59 -1.02 -3.11
CA GLY A 132 7.10 -0.54 -1.82
C GLY A 132 8.31 0.39 -1.98
N SER A 133 9.26 0.01 -2.83
CA SER A 133 10.44 0.85 -3.14
C SER A 133 10.07 2.15 -3.85
N TYR A 134 9.10 2.11 -4.77
CA TYR A 134 8.54 3.31 -5.41
C TYR A 134 7.91 4.25 -4.38
N MET A 135 7.11 3.72 -3.45
CA MET A 135 6.48 4.50 -2.39
C MET A 135 7.48 5.15 -1.43
N VAL A 136 8.57 4.45 -1.11
CA VAL A 136 9.67 4.98 -0.28
C VAL A 136 10.47 6.04 -1.04
N ARG A 137 10.68 5.88 -2.35
CA ARG A 137 11.39 6.85 -3.19
C ARG A 137 10.59 8.12 -3.47
N LEU A 138 9.26 8.03 -3.41
CA LEU A 138 8.36 9.17 -3.43
C LEU A 138 8.31 9.93 -2.11
N ARG A 139 9.10 9.57 -1.09
CA ARG A 139 9.18 10.30 0.17
C ARG A 139 10.46 11.13 0.19
#